data_AF-A0A966T3A9-F1
#
_entry.id   AF-A0A966T3A9-F1
#
_cell.length_a   1.000
_cell.length_b   1.000
_cell.length_c   1.000
_cell.angle_alpha   90.00
_cell.angle_beta   90.00
_cell.angle_gamma   90.00
#
_symmetry.space_group_name_H-M   'P 1'
#
loop_
_entity.id
_entity.type
_entity.pdbx_description
1 polymer ?
#
loop_
_entity_poly.entity_id
_entity_poly.type
_entity_poly.pdbx_seq_one_letter_code
_entity_poly.pdbx_strand_id
1 'polypeptide(L)'
;LDSALHVIDGEPLPEPENIAGPNTEQLIAVMKRGEGDDKVDVSELRYEVMFLLEIDDTKSKAFMQKWGEVGDSIVVVGGEGLYNCHIHTNDIGAAIEAPISLGGRPHQIRVTDLFEEVAEEHEKREAQIGAPSGADTAAHGGKPSFKTHAALPEVTCAVVAVASGDGIAELFGNLGVHGVVTGGQTLNPSTQELLDAVEHMNAQQVVILPNNKNIIPVAQQVDGLTKKEVRVVPTCSMPEALAALVAYDPEASAEHNGSEMAKAAAAVVTGEVTTAVRDTKTDAGAVKAGDSIGIVRGDGVVAIAPDVFECSTALLKHIVSADRELLTVIVGVDAKAATTEKIVEWVGEHFPAIACEVHRGGQPLYPYLFGVE
;
A
#
# COMPACT_ATOMS: atom_id res chain seq x y z
N LEU A 1 20.47 3.03 28.63
CA LEU A 1 21.43 4.12 28.92
C LEU A 1 22.78 3.59 29.42
N ASP A 2 22.86 2.33 29.89
CA ASP A 2 24.13 1.71 30.34
C ASP A 2 25.03 1.16 29.23
N SER A 3 24.53 1.03 28.00
CA SER A 3 25.31 0.55 26.83
C SER A 3 26.35 1.57 26.34
N ALA A 4 26.28 2.83 26.80
CA ALA A 4 27.15 3.92 26.36
C ALA A 4 28.41 4.13 27.23
N LEU A 5 28.53 3.44 28.38
CA LEU A 5 29.67 3.59 29.31
C LEU A 5 30.81 2.60 29.07
N HIS A 6 30.61 1.54 28.27
CA HIS A 6 31.63 0.51 28.04
C HIS A 6 32.73 0.94 27.04
N VAL A 7 32.47 1.95 26.20
CA VAL A 7 33.41 2.36 25.14
C VAL A 7 34.47 3.35 25.64
N ILE A 8 34.30 3.96 26.82
CA ILE A 8 35.16 5.06 27.27
C ILE A 8 36.06 4.69 28.48
N ASP A 9 35.62 3.84 29.41
CA ASP A 9 36.40 3.57 30.65
C ASP A 9 36.89 2.11 30.85
N GLY A 10 36.63 1.20 29.91
CA GLY A 10 37.26 -0.13 29.91
C GLY A 10 36.85 -1.09 31.03
N GLU A 11 35.79 -0.80 31.79
CA GLU A 11 35.25 -1.76 32.76
C GLU A 11 34.36 -2.83 32.07
N PRO A 12 34.47 -4.12 32.44
CA PRO A 12 33.66 -5.19 31.88
C PRO A 12 32.19 -5.09 32.32
N LEU A 13 31.27 -5.39 31.39
CA LEU A 13 29.82 -5.40 31.64
C LEU A 13 29.46 -6.48 32.69
N PRO A 14 28.50 -6.23 33.60
CA PRO A 14 28.01 -7.25 34.51
C PRO A 14 27.27 -8.36 33.73
N GLU A 15 27.41 -9.61 34.20
CA GLU A 15 26.71 -10.76 33.63
C GLU A 15 25.19 -10.60 33.78
N PRO A 16 24.40 -10.93 32.74
CA PRO A 16 22.95 -10.77 32.79
C PRO A 16 22.33 -11.74 33.82
N GLU A 17 21.50 -11.22 34.72
CA GLU A 17 20.69 -12.06 35.61
C GLU A 17 19.64 -12.82 34.80
N ASN A 18 19.63 -14.14 34.99
CA ASN A 18 18.72 -15.05 34.30
C ASN A 18 17.35 -15.01 35.00
N ILE A 19 16.57 -13.97 34.71
CA ILE A 19 15.18 -13.86 35.17
C ILE A 19 14.32 -14.64 34.18
N ALA A 20 13.71 -15.74 34.64
CA ALA A 20 12.74 -16.49 33.84
C ALA A 20 11.63 -15.54 33.36
N GLY A 21 11.43 -15.49 32.04
CA GLY A 21 10.41 -14.66 31.40
C GLY A 21 9.00 -14.99 31.92
N PRO A 22 8.01 -14.12 31.64
CA PRO A 22 6.65 -14.26 32.14
C PRO A 22 6.06 -15.61 31.71
N ASN A 23 5.38 -16.26 32.64
CA ASN A 23 4.79 -17.57 32.38
C ASN A 23 3.50 -17.45 31.54
N THR A 24 3.05 -18.58 30.98
CA THR A 24 1.91 -18.65 30.07
C THR A 24 0.61 -18.08 30.67
N GLU A 25 0.42 -18.16 31.99
CA GLU A 25 -0.73 -17.56 32.67
C GLU A 25 -0.69 -16.02 32.70
N GLN A 26 0.51 -15.42 32.81
CA GLN A 26 0.70 -13.98 32.73
C GLN A 26 0.48 -13.44 31.31
N LEU A 27 0.83 -14.20 30.27
CA LEU A 27 0.54 -13.88 28.87
C LEU A 27 -0.97 -13.93 28.57
N ILE A 28 -1.67 -14.95 29.08
CA ILE A 28 -3.12 -15.08 28.91
C ILE A 28 -3.89 -13.95 29.61
N ALA A 29 -3.39 -13.45 30.75
CA ALA A 29 -4.00 -12.33 31.47
C ALA A 29 -3.83 -10.97 30.75
N VAL A 30 -2.78 -10.81 29.94
CA VAL A 30 -2.57 -9.62 29.10
C VAL A 30 -3.49 -9.67 27.87
N MET A 31 -3.70 -10.85 27.29
CA MET A 31 -4.63 -11.05 26.17
C MET A 31 -6.11 -10.80 26.52
N LYS A 32 -6.49 -10.89 27.80
CA LYS A 32 -7.89 -10.71 28.25
C LYS A 32 -8.27 -9.29 28.72
N ARG A 33 -7.41 -8.28 28.58
CA ARG A 33 -7.75 -6.89 28.97
C ARG A 33 -8.37 -6.02 27.87
N GLY A 34 -8.65 -6.59 26.69
CA GLY A 34 -9.24 -5.86 25.55
C GLY A 34 -10.75 -6.02 25.36
N GLU A 35 -11.47 -6.77 26.19
CA GLU A 35 -12.94 -6.86 26.08
C GLU A 35 -13.60 -5.65 26.76
N GLY A 36 -13.68 -4.52 26.04
CA GLY A 36 -14.40 -3.35 26.53
C GLY A 36 -14.18 -2.05 25.77
N ASP A 37 -14.28 -2.04 24.43
CA ASP A 37 -14.68 -0.85 23.66
C ASP A 37 -15.18 -1.31 22.28
N ASP A 38 -16.41 -0.95 21.89
CA ASP A 38 -17.06 -1.33 20.62
C ASP A 38 -16.48 -0.51 19.44
N LYS A 39 -15.21 -0.73 19.12
CA LYS A 39 -14.59 -0.28 17.86
C LYS A 39 -13.77 -1.42 17.29
N VAL A 40 -14.28 -2.01 16.20
CA VAL A 40 -13.60 -3.07 15.45
C VAL A 40 -12.31 -2.49 14.88
N ASP A 41 -11.18 -3.07 15.30
CA ASP A 41 -9.87 -2.79 14.73
C ASP A 41 -9.75 -3.54 13.40
N VAL A 42 -9.13 -2.92 12.39
CA VAL A 42 -8.92 -3.50 11.04
C VAL A 42 -8.06 -4.78 11.11
N SER A 43 -7.47 -5.07 12.27
CA SER A 43 -6.76 -6.30 12.61
C SER A 43 -7.63 -7.50 13.02
N GLU A 44 -8.96 -7.35 13.10
CA GLU A 44 -9.89 -8.40 13.59
C GLU A 44 -10.78 -9.04 12.52
N LEU A 45 -10.81 -8.53 11.29
CA LEU A 45 -11.61 -9.10 10.21
C LEU A 45 -10.85 -10.22 9.49
N ARG A 46 -11.46 -11.40 9.44
CA ARG A 46 -10.83 -12.65 9.01
C ARG A 46 -10.86 -12.86 7.50
N TYR A 47 -11.86 -12.34 6.81
CA TYR A 47 -12.06 -12.64 5.41
C TYR A 47 -11.98 -11.41 4.53
N GLU A 48 -11.29 -11.53 3.42
CA GLU A 48 -11.40 -10.63 2.28
C GLU A 48 -12.42 -11.21 1.31
N VAL A 49 -13.35 -10.38 0.84
CA VAL A 49 -14.30 -10.72 -0.23
C VAL A 49 -14.12 -9.75 -1.39
N MET A 50 -13.84 -10.29 -2.57
CA MET A 50 -13.72 -9.52 -3.80
C MET A 50 -14.62 -10.07 -4.89
N PHE A 51 -15.23 -9.21 -5.70
CA PHE A 51 -15.99 -9.62 -6.87
C PHE A 51 -16.18 -8.47 -7.87
N LEU A 52 -16.48 -8.84 -9.11
CA LEU A 52 -17.06 -7.93 -10.08
C LEU A 52 -18.58 -7.86 -9.88
N LEU A 53 -19.15 -6.68 -10.02
CA LEU A 53 -20.54 -6.40 -9.77
C LEU A 53 -21.16 -5.67 -10.95
N GLU A 54 -22.13 -6.32 -11.59
CA GLU A 54 -23.06 -5.61 -12.47
C GLU A 54 -24.19 -5.01 -11.64
N ILE A 55 -24.32 -3.69 -11.59
CA ILE A 55 -25.41 -3.00 -10.89
C ILE A 55 -25.69 -1.63 -11.53
N ASP A 56 -26.95 -1.22 -11.58
CA ASP A 56 -27.32 0.12 -12.06
C ASP A 56 -26.63 1.23 -11.24
N ASP A 57 -25.95 2.17 -11.92
CA ASP A 57 -25.17 3.26 -11.31
C ASP A 57 -25.99 4.07 -10.29
N THR A 58 -27.30 4.19 -10.46
CA THR A 58 -28.18 4.90 -9.51
C THR A 58 -28.25 4.22 -8.13
N LYS A 59 -27.81 2.97 -8.04
CA LYS A 59 -27.82 2.15 -6.81
C LYS A 59 -26.45 2.01 -6.17
N SER A 60 -25.38 2.50 -6.80
CA SER A 60 -23.99 2.47 -6.28
C SER A 60 -23.88 3.04 -4.86
N LYS A 61 -24.50 4.21 -4.60
CA LYS A 61 -24.51 4.83 -3.26
C LYS A 61 -25.23 4.00 -2.21
N ALA A 62 -26.37 3.40 -2.58
CA ALA A 62 -27.12 2.52 -1.68
C ALA A 62 -26.37 1.21 -1.41
N PHE A 63 -25.60 0.73 -2.39
CA PHE A 63 -24.73 -0.43 -2.26
C PHE A 63 -23.58 -0.14 -1.29
N MET A 64 -22.82 0.93 -1.50
CA MET A 64 -21.72 1.34 -0.61
C MET A 64 -22.18 1.54 0.83
N GLN A 65 -23.35 2.15 1.04
CA GLN A 65 -23.91 2.33 2.39
C GLN A 65 -24.21 0.99 3.08
N LYS A 66 -24.81 0.02 2.37
CA LYS A 66 -25.06 -1.32 2.91
C LYS A 66 -23.78 -2.10 3.16
N TRP A 67 -22.80 -1.96 2.28
CA TRP A 67 -21.50 -2.60 2.45
C TRP A 67 -20.76 -2.06 3.68
N GLY A 68 -20.88 -0.77 3.97
CA GLY A 68 -20.36 -0.15 5.20
C GLY A 68 -20.92 -0.72 6.50
N GLU A 69 -22.05 -1.43 6.46
CA GLU A 69 -22.63 -2.11 7.62
C GLU A 69 -22.10 -3.54 7.81
N VAL A 70 -21.43 -4.10 6.79
CA VAL A 70 -21.03 -5.51 6.71
C VAL A 70 -19.54 -5.72 6.97
N GLY A 71 -18.72 -4.70 6.74
CA GLY A 71 -17.27 -4.81 6.82
C GLY A 71 -16.59 -3.45 6.72
N ASP A 72 -15.25 -3.48 6.74
CA ASP A 72 -14.41 -2.31 6.55
C ASP A 72 -13.53 -2.46 5.29
N SER A 73 -12.68 -1.45 5.04
CA SER A 73 -11.81 -1.42 3.85
C SER A 73 -12.56 -1.68 2.54
N ILE A 74 -13.61 -0.88 2.30
CA ILE A 74 -14.53 -1.05 1.18
C ILE A 74 -14.05 -0.28 -0.05
N VAL A 75 -13.60 -1.00 -1.07
CA VAL A 75 -13.31 -0.43 -2.38
C VAL A 75 -14.43 -0.82 -3.35
N VAL A 76 -15.08 0.17 -3.95
CA VAL A 76 -16.06 -0.03 -5.04
C VAL A 76 -15.73 0.94 -6.16
N VAL A 77 -15.12 0.44 -7.22
CA VAL A 77 -14.59 1.28 -8.31
C VAL A 77 -15.05 0.75 -9.65
N GLY A 78 -15.54 1.64 -10.50
CA GLY A 78 -16.13 1.31 -11.80
C GLY A 78 -17.16 2.35 -12.21
N GLY A 79 -18.03 1.97 -13.15
CA GLY A 79 -19.07 2.83 -13.72
C GLY A 79 -19.70 2.19 -14.97
N GLU A 80 -20.77 2.81 -15.49
CA GLU A 80 -21.53 2.28 -16.64
C GLU A 80 -22.12 0.88 -16.39
N GLY A 81 -22.45 0.59 -15.13
CA GLY A 81 -23.10 -0.63 -14.72
C GLY A 81 -22.18 -1.76 -14.28
N LEU A 82 -20.85 -1.58 -14.29
CA LEU A 82 -19.86 -2.59 -13.88
C LEU A 82 -18.87 -2.03 -12.86
N TYR A 83 -18.68 -2.75 -11.75
CA TYR A 83 -17.87 -2.32 -10.60
C TYR A 83 -16.96 -3.45 -10.12
N ASN A 84 -15.74 -3.12 -9.73
CA ASN A 84 -14.84 -4.00 -8.99
C ASN A 84 -14.97 -3.69 -7.51
N CYS A 85 -15.26 -4.71 -6.70
CA CYS A 85 -15.66 -4.56 -5.31
C CYS A 85 -14.73 -5.37 -4.40
N HIS A 86 -14.25 -4.76 -3.32
CA HIS A 86 -13.41 -5.36 -2.29
C HIS A 86 -13.92 -4.93 -0.92
N ILE A 87 -14.09 -5.87 0.00
CA ILE A 87 -14.42 -5.60 1.40
C ILE A 87 -13.68 -6.58 2.32
N HIS A 88 -13.25 -6.11 3.50
CA HIS A 88 -12.83 -6.98 4.59
C HIS A 88 -14.01 -7.21 5.54
N THR A 89 -14.29 -8.45 5.91
CA THR A 89 -15.47 -8.80 6.70
C THR A 89 -15.28 -10.11 7.47
N ASN A 90 -16.08 -10.30 8.51
CA ASN A 90 -16.29 -11.61 9.14
C ASN A 90 -17.56 -12.31 8.64
N ASP A 91 -18.38 -11.63 7.84
CA ASP A 91 -19.63 -12.12 7.27
C ASP A 91 -19.58 -12.11 5.73
N ILE A 92 -18.93 -13.14 5.18
CA ILE A 92 -18.80 -13.35 3.73
C ILE A 92 -20.19 -13.39 3.06
N GLY A 93 -21.18 -13.98 3.72
CA GLY A 93 -22.54 -14.12 3.20
C GLY A 93 -23.19 -12.75 3.02
N ALA A 94 -23.19 -11.93 4.06
CA ALA A 94 -23.73 -10.58 4.01
C ALA A 94 -23.02 -9.72 2.94
N ALA A 95 -21.71 -9.87 2.75
CA ALA A 95 -20.95 -9.12 1.76
C ALA A 95 -21.41 -9.46 0.32
N ILE A 96 -21.66 -10.74 0.04
CA ILE A 96 -22.12 -11.20 -1.28
C ILE A 96 -23.63 -10.91 -1.50
N GLU A 97 -24.44 -10.95 -0.45
CA GLU A 97 -25.90 -10.78 -0.53
C GLU A 97 -26.34 -9.30 -0.60
N ALA A 98 -25.53 -8.39 -0.06
CA ALA A 98 -25.80 -6.95 -0.09
C ALA A 98 -26.08 -6.40 -1.50
N PRO A 99 -25.25 -6.64 -2.54
CA PRO A 99 -25.55 -6.18 -3.90
C PRO A 99 -26.73 -6.92 -4.54
N ILE A 100 -26.89 -8.22 -4.27
CA ILE A 100 -28.01 -9.03 -4.81
C ILE A 100 -29.35 -8.46 -4.37
N SER A 101 -29.44 -8.01 -3.12
CA SER A 101 -30.64 -7.38 -2.56
C SER A 101 -31.03 -6.08 -3.26
N LEU A 102 -30.10 -5.45 -3.98
CA LEU A 102 -30.32 -4.24 -4.78
C LEU A 102 -30.57 -4.56 -6.27
N GLY A 103 -30.61 -5.84 -6.64
CA GLY A 103 -30.71 -6.31 -8.01
C GLY A 103 -29.37 -6.32 -8.74
N GLY A 104 -28.26 -6.21 -8.02
CA GLY A 104 -26.92 -6.39 -8.57
C GLY A 104 -26.59 -7.86 -8.80
N ARG A 105 -25.62 -8.12 -9.67
CA ARG A 105 -25.19 -9.47 -10.06
C ARG A 105 -23.69 -9.58 -9.79
N PRO A 106 -23.27 -10.01 -8.58
CA PRO A 106 -21.87 -10.29 -8.32
C PRO A 106 -21.43 -11.53 -9.11
N HIS A 107 -20.25 -11.46 -9.70
CA HIS A 107 -19.61 -12.56 -10.41
C HIS A 107 -18.09 -12.53 -10.17
N GLN A 108 -17.42 -13.67 -10.45
CA GLN A 108 -16.00 -13.86 -10.14
C GLN A 108 -15.68 -13.60 -8.65
N ILE A 109 -16.50 -14.18 -7.76
CA ILE A 109 -16.34 -14.01 -6.31
C ILE A 109 -15.11 -14.75 -5.82
N ARG A 110 -14.21 -14.02 -5.16
CA ARG A 110 -13.03 -14.51 -4.45
C ARG A 110 -13.20 -14.26 -2.96
N VAL A 111 -12.86 -15.25 -2.15
CA VAL A 111 -12.86 -15.15 -0.68
C VAL A 111 -11.52 -15.67 -0.16
N THR A 112 -10.83 -14.85 0.63
CA THR A 112 -9.50 -15.16 1.17
C THR A 112 -9.56 -15.12 2.70
N ASP A 113 -8.95 -16.10 3.39
CA ASP A 113 -8.78 -16.06 4.86
C ASP A 113 -7.47 -15.35 5.19
N LEU A 114 -7.57 -14.16 5.78
CA LEU A 114 -6.46 -13.27 6.10
C LEU A 114 -5.57 -13.82 7.23
N PHE A 115 -6.07 -14.71 8.09
CA PHE A 115 -5.29 -15.27 9.20
C PHE A 115 -4.52 -16.54 8.82
N GLU A 116 -5.04 -17.33 7.88
CA GLU A 116 -4.33 -18.52 7.37
C GLU A 116 -3.05 -18.12 6.62
N GLU A 117 -3.08 -16.97 5.94
CA GLU A 117 -1.92 -16.40 5.24
C GLU A 117 -0.81 -15.93 6.20
N VAL A 118 -1.17 -15.30 7.32
CA VAL A 118 -0.22 -14.87 8.38
C VAL A 118 0.38 -16.08 9.11
N ALA A 119 -0.40 -17.14 9.35
CA ALA A 119 0.08 -18.34 10.01
C ALA A 119 1.12 -19.10 9.15
N GLU A 120 0.87 -19.21 7.84
CA GLU A 120 1.84 -19.77 6.91
C GLU A 120 3.12 -18.94 6.78
N GLU A 121 3.03 -17.61 6.84
CA GLU A 121 4.20 -16.72 6.85
C GLU A 121 5.02 -16.88 8.14
N HIS A 122 4.39 -17.02 9.30
CA HIS A 122 5.06 -17.24 10.57
C HIS A 122 5.77 -18.60 10.63
N GLU A 123 5.14 -19.69 10.16
CA GLU A 123 5.79 -21.01 10.09
C GLU A 123 7.00 -21.01 9.15
N LYS A 124 6.93 -20.29 8.01
CA LYS A 124 8.05 -20.13 7.08
C LYS A 124 9.20 -19.31 7.70
N ARG A 125 8.88 -18.32 8.55
CA ARG A 125 9.87 -17.47 9.25
C ARG A 125 10.57 -18.20 10.40
N GLU A 126 9.83 -19.01 11.16
CA GLU A 126 10.40 -19.85 12.23
C GLU A 126 11.30 -20.96 11.68
N ALA A 127 10.93 -21.56 10.55
CA ALA A 127 11.76 -22.55 9.85
C ALA A 127 13.10 -21.99 9.35
N GLN A 128 13.17 -20.68 9.04
CA GLN A 128 14.41 -20.01 8.63
C GLN A 128 15.31 -19.59 9.80
N ILE A 129 14.78 -19.46 11.01
CA ILE A 129 15.53 -19.03 12.21
C ILE A 129 16.18 -20.23 12.95
N GLY A 130 15.75 -21.46 12.66
CA GLY A 130 16.23 -22.68 13.34
C GLY A 130 17.54 -23.32 12.83
N ALA A 131 18.22 -22.76 11.83
CA ALA A 131 19.47 -23.32 11.30
C ALA A 131 20.71 -22.60 11.88
N PRO A 132 21.65 -23.31 12.53
CA PRO A 132 22.81 -22.65 13.14
C PRO A 132 23.77 -22.11 12.07
N SER A 133 24.07 -20.81 12.20
CA SER A 133 25.01 -20.07 11.37
C SER A 133 26.46 -20.50 11.64
N GLY A 134 27.15 -20.93 10.59
CA GLY A 134 28.62 -20.95 10.53
C GLY A 134 29.09 -19.77 9.69
N ALA A 135 29.94 -18.94 10.29
CA ALA A 135 30.47 -17.70 9.73
C ALA A 135 31.23 -17.87 8.40
N ASP A 136 31.07 -16.90 7.49
CA ASP A 136 32.19 -16.06 7.05
C ASP A 136 31.69 -14.90 6.18
N THR A 137 32.00 -13.68 6.60
CA THR A 137 31.79 -12.45 5.86
C THR A 137 32.96 -12.22 4.89
N ALA A 138 32.68 -12.08 3.59
CA ALA A 138 33.19 -10.98 2.75
C ALA A 138 32.81 -11.14 1.25
N ALA A 139 32.50 -9.97 0.65
CA ALA A 139 32.59 -9.61 -0.77
C ALA A 139 31.35 -9.80 -1.68
N HIS A 140 30.71 -8.66 -1.96
CA HIS A 140 30.27 -8.16 -3.28
C HIS A 140 29.62 -9.15 -4.27
N GLY A 141 28.30 -9.07 -4.39
CA GLY A 141 27.53 -9.66 -5.49
C GLY A 141 26.12 -10.09 -5.10
N GLY A 142 25.33 -9.21 -4.48
CA GLY A 142 23.94 -9.54 -4.13
C GLY A 142 23.06 -9.55 -5.37
N LYS A 143 22.52 -10.72 -5.74
CA LYS A 143 21.43 -10.84 -6.72
C LYS A 143 20.21 -10.03 -6.22
N PRO A 144 19.41 -9.44 -7.12
CA PRO A 144 18.19 -8.73 -6.74
C PRO A 144 17.25 -9.65 -5.94
N SER A 145 16.73 -9.13 -4.83
CA SER A 145 15.77 -9.80 -3.97
C SER A 145 14.36 -9.55 -4.49
N PHE A 146 13.80 -10.52 -5.21
CA PHE A 146 12.40 -10.48 -5.66
C PHE A 146 11.51 -11.05 -4.57
N LYS A 147 10.47 -10.31 -4.16
CA LYS A 147 9.36 -10.90 -3.41
C LYS A 147 8.36 -11.43 -4.42
N THR A 148 8.35 -12.74 -4.59
CA THR A 148 7.27 -13.45 -5.28
C THR A 148 6.20 -13.79 -4.26
N HIS A 149 5.00 -13.21 -4.40
CA HIS A 149 3.84 -13.69 -3.67
C HIS A 149 3.54 -15.14 -4.12
N ALA A 150 2.95 -15.96 -3.25
CA ALA A 150 2.65 -17.37 -3.54
C ALA A 150 2.01 -17.53 -4.93
N ALA A 151 2.32 -18.61 -5.65
CA ALA A 151 2.04 -18.78 -7.08
C ALA A 151 0.59 -18.44 -7.44
N LEU A 152 0.38 -17.19 -7.88
CA LEU A 152 -0.90 -16.72 -8.40
C LEU A 152 -1.27 -17.58 -9.62
N PRO A 153 -2.57 -17.83 -9.86
CA PRO A 153 -3.04 -18.59 -11.02
C PRO A 153 -2.54 -17.96 -12.33
N GLU A 154 -2.50 -18.75 -13.41
CA GLU A 154 -2.11 -18.24 -14.73
C GLU A 154 -3.04 -17.11 -15.17
N VAL A 155 -2.45 -16.02 -15.64
CA VAL A 155 -3.17 -14.83 -16.13
C VAL A 155 -2.80 -14.53 -17.58
N THR A 156 -3.70 -13.88 -18.32
CA THR A 156 -3.40 -13.39 -19.68
C THR A 156 -2.30 -12.33 -19.64
N CYS A 157 -2.39 -11.43 -18.66
CA CYS A 157 -1.48 -10.32 -18.49
C CYS A 157 -1.03 -10.21 -17.03
N ALA A 158 0.25 -10.42 -16.74
CA ALA A 158 0.78 -10.24 -15.38
C ALA A 158 1.08 -8.76 -15.09
N VAL A 159 1.22 -8.42 -13.81
CA VAL A 159 1.59 -7.06 -13.38
C VAL A 159 2.87 -7.12 -12.56
N VAL A 160 3.83 -6.26 -12.92
CA VAL A 160 5.06 -6.00 -12.15
C VAL A 160 5.02 -4.56 -11.65
N ALA A 161 5.14 -4.35 -10.35
CA ALA A 161 5.15 -3.02 -9.76
C ALA A 161 6.48 -2.73 -9.09
N VAL A 162 6.88 -1.45 -9.07
CA VAL A 162 8.02 -0.99 -8.28
C VAL A 162 7.52 -0.30 -7.02
N ALA A 163 7.97 -0.75 -5.85
CA ALA A 163 7.55 -0.17 -4.57
C ALA A 163 8.63 -0.23 -3.50
N SER A 164 8.50 0.65 -2.50
CA SER A 164 9.30 0.63 -1.28
C SER A 164 8.37 0.72 -0.09
N GLY A 165 8.48 -0.26 0.81
CA GLY A 165 7.57 -0.46 1.92
C GLY A 165 7.01 -1.87 1.89
N ASP A 166 7.07 -2.56 3.02
CA ASP A 166 6.52 -3.89 3.19
C ASP A 166 5.00 -3.88 3.04
N GLY A 167 4.32 -2.89 3.64
CA GLY A 167 2.87 -2.72 3.51
C GLY A 167 2.42 -2.40 2.09
N ILE A 168 3.14 -1.56 1.33
CA ILE A 168 2.81 -1.34 -0.10
C ILE A 168 2.98 -2.63 -0.91
N ALA A 169 4.04 -3.40 -0.66
CA ALA A 169 4.25 -4.66 -1.36
C ALA A 169 3.11 -5.66 -1.09
N GLU A 170 2.64 -5.74 0.16
CA GLU A 170 1.48 -6.53 0.57
C GLU A 170 0.19 -6.06 -0.11
N LEU A 171 -0.11 -4.75 -0.06
CA LEU A 171 -1.29 -4.17 -0.75
C LEU A 171 -1.30 -4.49 -2.24
N PHE A 172 -0.14 -4.39 -2.89
CA PHE A 172 0.00 -4.74 -4.30
C PHE A 172 -0.21 -6.23 -4.55
N GLY A 173 0.33 -7.10 -3.70
CA GLY A 173 0.08 -8.54 -3.77
C GLY A 173 -1.41 -8.88 -3.72
N ASN A 174 -2.15 -8.27 -2.80
CA ASN A 174 -3.60 -8.49 -2.63
C ASN A 174 -4.41 -8.02 -3.84
N LEU A 175 -3.96 -6.93 -4.48
CA LEU A 175 -4.54 -6.37 -5.72
C LEU A 175 -4.06 -7.06 -7.01
N GLY A 176 -3.42 -8.22 -6.93
CA GLY A 176 -3.06 -9.02 -8.10
C GLY A 176 -1.74 -8.62 -8.77
N VAL A 177 -0.84 -7.93 -8.08
CA VAL A 177 0.54 -7.75 -8.56
C VAL A 177 1.32 -9.05 -8.40
N HIS A 178 1.91 -9.51 -9.50
CA HIS A 178 2.59 -10.80 -9.60
C HIS A 178 4.07 -10.71 -9.22
N GLY A 179 4.65 -9.52 -9.33
CA GLY A 179 6.02 -9.26 -8.89
C GLY A 179 6.19 -7.83 -8.38
N VAL A 180 6.74 -7.70 -7.17
CA VAL A 180 7.13 -6.39 -6.63
C VAL A 180 8.65 -6.28 -6.66
N VAL A 181 9.16 -5.37 -7.49
CA VAL A 181 10.56 -4.99 -7.49
C VAL A 181 10.75 -3.92 -6.42
N THR A 182 11.68 -4.15 -5.50
CA THR A 182 11.98 -3.12 -4.49
C THR A 182 12.60 -1.92 -5.19
N GLY A 183 11.94 -0.77 -5.09
CA GLY A 183 12.45 0.49 -5.59
C GLY A 183 11.81 1.69 -4.91
N GLY A 184 12.55 2.78 -4.82
CA GLY A 184 12.12 4.03 -4.19
C GLY A 184 12.85 5.22 -4.82
N GLN A 185 12.61 6.44 -4.33
CA GLN A 185 13.20 7.64 -4.95
C GLN A 185 14.74 7.63 -5.01
N THR A 186 15.39 6.93 -4.08
CA THR A 186 16.87 6.79 -4.00
C THR A 186 17.39 5.43 -4.48
N LEU A 187 16.50 4.47 -4.78
CA LEU A 187 16.81 3.12 -5.26
C LEU A 187 15.96 2.84 -6.50
N ASN A 188 16.35 3.41 -7.64
CA ASN A 188 15.70 3.10 -8.91
C ASN A 188 16.28 1.79 -9.46
N PRO A 189 15.45 0.79 -9.79
CA PRO A 189 15.92 -0.43 -10.42
C PRO A 189 16.51 -0.14 -11.79
N SER A 190 17.51 -0.93 -12.17
CA SER A 190 18.10 -0.94 -13.50
C SER A 190 17.17 -1.59 -14.53
N THR A 191 17.42 -1.33 -15.82
CA THR A 191 16.69 -1.99 -16.92
C THR A 191 16.78 -3.52 -16.80
N GLN A 192 17.94 -4.04 -16.38
CA GLN A 192 18.15 -5.48 -16.24
C GLN A 192 17.30 -6.07 -15.10
N GLU A 193 17.19 -5.38 -13.96
CA GLU A 193 16.37 -5.85 -12.84
C GLU A 193 14.87 -5.88 -13.21
N LEU A 194 14.38 -4.89 -13.95
CA LEU A 194 13.01 -4.90 -14.46
C LEU A 194 12.79 -5.98 -15.51
N LEU A 195 13.74 -6.18 -16.41
CA LEU A 195 13.69 -7.25 -17.41
C LEU A 195 13.67 -8.63 -16.75
N ASP A 196 14.52 -8.85 -15.76
CA ASP A 196 14.54 -10.09 -14.99
C ASP A 196 13.17 -10.31 -14.32
N ALA A 197 12.60 -9.28 -13.67
CA ALA A 197 11.27 -9.39 -13.07
C ALA A 197 10.19 -9.82 -14.09
N VAL A 198 10.19 -9.18 -15.27
CA VAL A 198 9.27 -9.50 -16.38
C VAL A 198 9.47 -10.94 -16.86
N GLU A 199 10.70 -11.39 -17.06
CA GLU A 199 11.00 -12.74 -17.55
C GLU A 199 10.55 -13.84 -16.57
N HIS A 200 10.60 -13.58 -15.26
CA HIS A 200 10.13 -14.51 -14.24
C HIS A 200 8.60 -14.64 -14.16
N MET A 201 7.82 -13.74 -14.77
CA MET A 201 6.36 -13.83 -14.74
C MET A 201 5.84 -14.99 -15.58
N ASN A 202 4.89 -15.77 -15.06
CA ASN A 202 4.23 -16.84 -15.81
C ASN A 202 3.11 -16.32 -16.74
N ALA A 203 3.41 -15.29 -17.52
CA ALA A 203 2.53 -14.70 -18.53
C ALA A 203 3.34 -14.23 -19.75
N GLN A 204 2.72 -14.22 -20.93
CA GLN A 204 3.33 -13.71 -22.16
C GLN A 204 3.13 -12.20 -22.34
N GLN A 205 2.20 -11.61 -21.60
CA GLN A 205 1.94 -10.18 -21.59
C GLN A 205 2.16 -9.67 -20.17
N VAL A 206 2.81 -8.51 -20.03
CA VAL A 206 3.15 -7.94 -18.73
C VAL A 206 2.93 -6.44 -18.73
N VAL A 207 2.24 -5.94 -17.71
CA VAL A 207 2.16 -4.51 -17.38
C VAL A 207 3.20 -4.17 -16.32
N ILE A 208 3.91 -3.06 -16.49
CA ILE A 208 4.83 -2.50 -15.49
C ILE A 208 4.21 -1.22 -14.90
N LEU A 209 4.19 -1.13 -13.56
CA LEU A 209 3.84 0.06 -12.77
C LEU A 209 5.12 0.65 -12.15
N PRO A 210 5.71 1.72 -12.75
CA PRO A 210 6.99 2.26 -12.31
C PRO A 210 6.91 3.02 -10.97
N ASN A 211 5.77 3.64 -10.67
CA ASN A 211 5.45 4.37 -9.44
C ASN A 211 6.47 5.46 -9.05
N ASN A 212 7.30 5.87 -10.00
CA ASN A 212 8.30 6.92 -9.88
C ASN A 212 8.66 7.39 -11.29
N LYS A 213 8.52 8.69 -11.54
CA LYS A 213 8.77 9.29 -12.85
C LYS A 213 10.15 8.98 -13.44
N ASN A 214 11.16 8.76 -12.59
CA ASN A 214 12.53 8.48 -13.01
C ASN A 214 12.70 7.03 -13.52
N ILE A 215 11.77 6.14 -13.19
CA ILE A 215 11.79 4.72 -13.59
C ILE A 215 11.07 4.53 -14.94
N ILE A 216 10.11 5.39 -15.30
CA ILE A 216 9.34 5.28 -16.54
C ILE A 216 10.24 5.10 -17.80
N PRO A 217 11.28 5.93 -18.03
CA PRO A 217 12.11 5.79 -19.23
C PRO A 217 12.88 4.46 -19.28
N VAL A 218 13.22 3.91 -18.12
CA VAL A 218 13.92 2.63 -17.97
C VAL A 218 12.95 1.47 -18.20
N ALA A 219 11.75 1.53 -17.62
CA ALA A 219 10.70 0.53 -17.83
C ALA A 219 10.28 0.43 -19.30
N GLN A 220 10.22 1.54 -20.02
CA GLN A 220 9.87 1.56 -21.46
C GLN A 220 10.88 0.83 -22.35
N GLN A 221 12.13 0.66 -21.90
CA GLN A 221 13.14 -0.08 -22.65
C GLN A 221 12.94 -1.59 -22.59
N VAL A 222 12.23 -2.09 -21.57
CA VAL A 222 12.10 -3.53 -21.30
C VAL A 222 11.41 -4.26 -22.44
N ASP A 223 10.38 -3.67 -23.05
CA ASP A 223 9.64 -4.24 -24.19
C ASP A 223 10.57 -4.63 -25.36
N GLY A 224 11.57 -3.80 -25.67
CA GLY A 224 12.53 -4.07 -26.73
C GLY A 224 13.60 -5.12 -26.39
N LEU A 225 13.61 -5.66 -25.16
CA LEU A 225 14.63 -6.57 -24.65
C LEU A 225 14.09 -7.97 -24.31
N THR A 226 12.77 -8.17 -24.38
CA THR A 226 12.11 -9.46 -24.15
C THR A 226 11.35 -9.93 -25.40
N LYS A 227 10.92 -11.20 -25.39
CA LYS A 227 9.94 -11.73 -26.35
C LYS A 227 8.49 -11.58 -25.86
N LYS A 228 8.28 -11.26 -24.58
CA LYS A 228 6.98 -10.98 -24.00
C LYS A 228 6.49 -9.61 -24.47
N GLU A 229 5.18 -9.40 -24.51
CA GLU A 229 4.60 -8.10 -24.77
C GLU A 229 4.59 -7.28 -23.47
N VAL A 230 5.24 -6.11 -23.45
CA VAL A 230 5.35 -5.31 -22.25
C VAL A 230 4.69 -3.94 -22.44
N ARG A 231 3.80 -3.59 -21.51
CA ARG A 231 3.17 -2.26 -21.47
C ARG A 231 3.55 -1.53 -20.19
N VAL A 232 3.89 -0.26 -20.31
CA VAL A 232 4.20 0.60 -19.15
C VAL A 232 3.02 1.52 -18.90
N VAL A 233 2.40 1.41 -17.73
CA VAL A 233 1.44 2.41 -17.24
C VAL A 233 2.26 3.49 -16.54
N PRO A 234 2.18 4.79 -16.93
CA PRO A 234 3.12 5.81 -16.49
C PRO A 234 2.84 6.35 -15.07
N THR A 235 2.60 5.46 -14.10
CA THR A 235 2.41 5.81 -12.69
C THR A 235 3.69 6.42 -12.11
N CYS A 236 3.52 7.41 -11.24
CA CYS A 236 4.58 8.19 -10.61
C CYS A 236 4.54 8.17 -9.08
N SER A 237 3.50 7.61 -8.49
CA SER A 237 3.32 7.49 -7.04
C SER A 237 2.59 6.18 -6.70
N MET A 238 2.59 5.81 -5.42
CA MET A 238 1.90 4.61 -4.95
C MET A 238 0.37 4.75 -5.02
N PRO A 239 -0.25 5.91 -4.67
CA PRO A 239 -1.70 6.08 -4.86
C PRO A 239 -2.15 5.93 -6.32
N GLU A 240 -1.39 6.46 -7.28
CA GLU A 240 -1.68 6.22 -8.72
C GLU A 240 -1.64 4.74 -9.09
N ALA A 241 -0.73 3.98 -8.48
CA ALA A 241 -0.60 2.55 -8.70
C ALA A 241 -1.79 1.78 -8.12
N LEU A 242 -2.27 2.14 -6.93
CA LEU A 242 -3.46 1.54 -6.33
C LEU A 242 -4.67 1.77 -7.24
N ALA A 243 -4.91 3.01 -7.66
CA ALA A 243 -5.99 3.33 -8.61
C ALA A 243 -5.88 2.54 -9.92
N ALA A 244 -4.66 2.44 -10.47
CA ALA A 244 -4.39 1.64 -11.66
C ALA A 244 -4.75 0.16 -11.46
N LEU A 245 -4.36 -0.43 -10.32
CA LEU A 245 -4.58 -1.84 -10.02
C LEU A 245 -6.06 -2.18 -9.83
N VAL A 246 -6.89 -1.23 -9.41
CA VAL A 246 -8.33 -1.49 -9.30
C VAL A 246 -8.98 -1.66 -10.68
N ALA A 247 -8.42 -1.02 -11.72
CA ALA A 247 -8.84 -1.15 -13.11
C ALA A 247 -8.16 -2.31 -13.87
N TYR A 248 -7.37 -3.14 -13.18
CA TYR A 248 -6.69 -4.28 -13.79
C TYR A 248 -7.64 -5.48 -13.98
N ASP A 249 -7.63 -6.04 -15.19
CA ASP A 249 -8.31 -7.29 -15.55
C ASP A 249 -7.27 -8.36 -15.92
N PRO A 250 -7.14 -9.44 -15.12
CA PRO A 250 -6.16 -10.51 -15.39
C PRO A 250 -6.44 -11.31 -16.67
N GLU A 251 -7.67 -11.30 -17.19
CA GLU A 251 -8.05 -12.01 -18.41
C GLU A 251 -7.84 -11.16 -19.68
N ALA A 252 -7.72 -9.84 -19.52
CA ALA A 252 -7.52 -8.89 -20.62
C ALA A 252 -6.07 -8.82 -21.13
N SER A 253 -5.88 -8.22 -22.30
CA SER A 253 -4.57 -7.99 -22.89
C SER A 253 -3.80 -6.87 -22.17
N ALA A 254 -2.48 -6.85 -22.31
CA ALA A 254 -1.63 -5.76 -21.81
C ALA A 254 -1.94 -4.42 -22.49
N GLU A 255 -2.43 -4.42 -23.73
CA GLU A 255 -2.92 -3.19 -24.38
C GLU A 255 -4.18 -2.65 -23.68
N HIS A 256 -5.17 -3.50 -23.42
CA HIS A 256 -6.41 -3.10 -22.75
C HIS A 256 -6.13 -2.63 -21.31
N ASN A 257 -5.43 -3.47 -20.53
CA ASN A 257 -4.99 -3.12 -19.18
C ASN A 257 -4.17 -1.83 -19.19
N GLY A 258 -3.18 -1.71 -20.08
CA GLY A 258 -2.35 -0.51 -20.18
C GLY A 258 -3.15 0.77 -20.43
N SER A 259 -4.27 0.70 -21.18
CA SER A 259 -5.16 1.83 -21.42
C SER A 259 -6.02 2.17 -20.20
N GLU A 260 -6.76 1.19 -19.66
CA GLU A 260 -7.71 1.43 -18.56
C GLU A 260 -6.98 1.81 -17.26
N MET A 261 -5.90 1.09 -16.93
CA MET A 261 -5.06 1.41 -15.78
C MET A 261 -4.43 2.80 -15.88
N ALA A 262 -4.05 3.25 -17.09
CA ALA A 262 -3.50 4.60 -17.29
C ALA A 262 -4.56 5.70 -17.11
N LYS A 263 -5.82 5.45 -17.51
CA LYS A 263 -6.93 6.38 -17.27
C LYS A 263 -7.21 6.51 -15.78
N ALA A 264 -7.28 5.37 -15.07
CA ALA A 264 -7.51 5.35 -13.62
C ALA A 264 -6.40 6.12 -12.88
N ALA A 265 -5.13 5.81 -13.16
CA ALA A 265 -3.99 6.53 -12.58
C ALA A 265 -4.02 8.04 -12.84
N ALA A 266 -4.46 8.46 -14.03
CA ALA A 266 -4.52 9.89 -14.40
C ALA A 266 -5.68 10.65 -13.75
N ALA A 267 -6.70 9.95 -13.22
CA ALA A 267 -7.81 10.57 -12.52
C ALA A 267 -7.43 11.00 -11.09
N VAL A 268 -6.40 10.37 -10.51
CA VAL A 268 -5.93 10.63 -9.14
C VAL A 268 -5.14 11.92 -9.05
N VAL A 269 -5.48 12.77 -8.08
CA VAL A 269 -4.62 13.87 -7.62
C VAL A 269 -3.78 13.38 -6.46
N THR A 270 -2.46 13.51 -6.56
CA THR A 270 -1.54 12.97 -5.57
C THR A 270 -0.87 14.06 -4.75
N GLY A 271 -0.72 13.81 -3.45
CA GLY A 271 0.08 14.63 -2.55
C GLY A 271 1.09 13.77 -1.77
N GLU A 272 2.26 14.34 -1.49
CA GLU A 272 3.30 13.68 -0.69
C GLU A 272 3.72 14.60 0.44
N VAL A 273 3.91 14.06 1.64
CA VAL A 273 4.51 14.80 2.76
C VAL A 273 5.84 14.18 3.10
N THR A 274 6.87 15.02 3.21
CA THR A 274 8.23 14.62 3.60
C THR A 274 8.88 15.67 4.49
N THR A 275 10.07 15.38 5.00
CA THR A 275 10.82 16.26 5.92
C THR A 275 11.99 16.92 5.19
N ALA A 276 12.12 18.22 5.36
CA ALA A 276 13.24 19.00 4.86
C ALA A 276 14.55 18.58 5.54
N VAL A 277 15.55 18.16 4.76
CA VAL A 277 16.88 17.82 5.31
C VAL A 277 17.84 19.01 5.37
N ARG A 278 17.46 20.15 4.77
CA ARG A 278 18.27 21.36 4.72
C ARG A 278 17.40 22.59 4.48
N ASP A 279 17.95 23.74 4.83
CA ASP A 279 17.35 25.03 4.52
C ASP A 279 17.34 25.25 3.00
N THR A 280 16.20 25.71 2.47
CA THR A 280 16.04 26.05 1.06
C THR A 280 14.95 27.10 0.86
N LYS A 281 14.88 27.66 -0.33
CA LYS A 281 13.76 28.52 -0.74
C LYS A 281 13.02 27.86 -1.89
N THR A 282 11.70 27.86 -1.79
CA THR A 282 10.77 27.35 -2.80
C THR A 282 9.81 28.48 -3.19
N ASP A 283 8.98 28.25 -4.20
CA ASP A 283 7.96 29.21 -4.61
C ASP A 283 6.87 29.39 -3.53
N ALA A 284 6.62 28.35 -2.72
CA ALA A 284 5.71 28.42 -1.57
C ALA A 284 6.32 29.12 -0.34
N GLY A 285 7.65 29.33 -0.29
CA GLY A 285 8.29 30.04 0.80
C GLY A 285 9.66 29.51 1.21
N ALA A 286 10.15 30.04 2.34
CA ALA A 286 11.39 29.57 2.96
C ALA A 286 11.12 28.28 3.75
N VAL A 287 11.98 27.29 3.55
CA VAL A 287 11.96 25.98 4.22
C VAL A 287 13.20 25.91 5.09
N LYS A 288 13.05 25.46 6.34
CA LYS A 288 14.15 25.15 7.25
C LYS A 288 14.33 23.64 7.35
N ALA A 289 15.55 23.21 7.65
CA ALA A 289 15.82 21.82 8.01
C ALA A 289 14.90 21.39 9.17
N GLY A 290 14.20 20.27 9.01
CA GLY A 290 13.22 19.73 9.95
C GLY A 290 11.77 20.13 9.65
N ASP A 291 11.52 21.13 8.79
CA ASP A 291 10.15 21.46 8.38
C ASP A 291 9.53 20.30 7.60
N SER A 292 8.24 20.09 7.80
CA SER A 292 7.43 19.23 6.93
C SER A 292 7.06 19.97 5.66
N ILE A 293 7.19 19.30 4.52
CA ILE A 293 6.95 19.83 3.18
C ILE A 293 5.88 18.98 2.49
N GLY A 294 4.83 19.64 1.99
CA GLY A 294 3.78 19.03 1.19
C GLY A 294 4.02 19.33 -0.29
N ILE A 295 4.08 18.28 -1.10
CA ILE A 295 4.43 18.31 -2.51
C ILE A 295 3.25 17.79 -3.31
N VAL A 296 2.87 18.52 -4.35
CA VAL A 296 1.87 18.09 -5.34
C VAL A 296 2.56 17.90 -6.68
N ARG A 297 2.20 16.83 -7.36
CA ARG A 297 2.74 16.53 -8.68
C ARG A 297 2.34 17.64 -9.66
N GLY A 298 3.33 18.22 -10.35
CA GLY A 298 3.13 19.33 -11.28
C GLY A 298 3.30 20.71 -10.64
N ASP A 299 2.79 20.88 -9.42
CA ASP A 299 2.83 22.17 -8.70
C ASP A 299 4.10 22.35 -7.84
N GLY A 300 4.77 21.25 -7.49
CA GLY A 300 5.94 21.28 -6.62
C GLY A 300 5.54 21.43 -5.15
N VAL A 301 6.28 22.23 -4.39
CA VAL A 301 6.00 22.45 -2.97
C VAL A 301 4.83 23.41 -2.83
N VAL A 302 3.76 22.98 -2.16
CA VAL A 302 2.54 23.78 -1.95
C VAL A 302 2.25 24.03 -0.47
N ALA A 303 2.86 23.24 0.43
CA ALA A 303 2.71 23.39 1.88
C ALA A 303 4.06 23.29 2.59
N ILE A 304 4.27 24.14 3.60
CA ILE A 304 5.45 24.14 4.47
C ILE A 304 4.95 24.40 5.89
N ALA A 305 5.23 23.50 6.83
CA ALA A 305 4.89 23.69 8.23
C ALA A 305 5.92 23.04 9.16
N PRO A 306 6.03 23.47 10.44
CA PRO A 306 6.97 22.88 11.39
C PRO A 306 6.64 21.42 11.75
N ASP A 307 5.37 21.01 11.60
CA ASP A 307 4.92 19.66 11.90
C ASP A 307 4.09 19.04 10.78
N VAL A 308 4.01 17.71 10.83
CA VAL A 308 3.41 16.88 9.78
C VAL A 308 1.90 17.07 9.70
N PHE A 309 1.21 17.35 10.81
CA PHE A 309 -0.24 17.54 10.82
C PHE A 309 -0.62 18.84 10.11
N GLU A 310 0.00 19.96 10.50
CA GLU A 310 -0.24 21.25 9.84
C GLU A 310 0.12 21.21 8.35
N CYS A 311 1.22 20.54 8.00
CA CYS A 311 1.62 20.37 6.61
C CYS A 311 0.61 19.52 5.81
N SER A 312 0.18 18.39 6.37
CA SER A 312 -0.77 17.47 5.71
C SER A 312 -2.12 18.14 5.49
N THR A 313 -2.66 18.84 6.49
CA THR A 313 -3.94 19.54 6.35
C THR A 313 -3.86 20.72 5.39
N ALA A 314 -2.73 21.44 5.33
CA ALA A 314 -2.50 22.48 4.32
C ALA A 314 -2.41 21.89 2.89
N LEU A 315 -1.72 20.76 2.73
CA LEU A 315 -1.65 20.02 1.47
C LEU A 315 -3.05 19.54 1.03
N LEU A 316 -3.81 18.92 1.93
CA LEU A 316 -5.16 18.40 1.64
C LEU A 316 -6.14 19.49 1.23
N LYS A 317 -6.05 20.70 1.81
CA LYS A 317 -6.82 21.88 1.34
C LYS A 317 -6.53 22.26 -0.11
N HIS A 318 -5.34 21.93 -0.61
CA HIS A 318 -4.94 22.24 -1.98
C HIS A 318 -5.41 21.18 -2.96
N ILE A 319 -5.40 19.89 -2.57
CA ILE A 319 -5.69 18.77 -3.48
C ILE A 319 -7.13 18.24 -3.40
N VAL A 320 -7.83 18.44 -2.29
CA VAL A 320 -9.23 17.98 -2.13
C VAL A 320 -10.19 19.03 -2.69
N SER A 321 -11.02 18.61 -3.66
CA SER A 321 -12.08 19.41 -4.27
C SER A 321 -13.45 18.76 -4.10
N ALA A 322 -14.53 19.53 -4.32
CA ALA A 322 -15.90 19.09 -4.02
C ALA A 322 -16.46 18.00 -4.95
N ASP A 323 -15.77 17.72 -6.06
CA ASP A 323 -16.06 16.68 -7.05
C ASP A 323 -15.34 15.35 -6.76
N ARG A 324 -14.58 15.28 -5.66
CA ARG A 324 -13.82 14.10 -5.23
C ARG A 324 -14.60 13.32 -4.18
N GLU A 325 -14.54 12.01 -4.26
CA GLU A 325 -15.33 11.10 -3.42
C GLU A 325 -14.47 10.24 -2.48
N LEU A 326 -13.18 10.05 -2.79
CA LEU A 326 -12.28 9.21 -1.99
C LEU A 326 -10.92 9.89 -1.73
N LEU A 327 -10.45 9.81 -0.48
CA LEU A 327 -9.09 10.12 -0.06
C LEU A 327 -8.42 8.83 0.43
N THR A 328 -7.41 8.37 -0.31
CA THR A 328 -6.51 7.29 0.09
C THR A 328 -5.30 7.86 0.84
N VAL A 329 -5.05 7.39 2.05
CA VAL A 329 -3.91 7.78 2.89
C VAL A 329 -2.98 6.59 3.09
N ILE A 330 -1.76 6.65 2.56
CA ILE A 330 -0.74 5.60 2.74
C ILE A 330 0.28 6.06 3.78
N VAL A 331 0.35 5.36 4.92
CA VAL A 331 1.21 5.74 6.05
C VAL A 331 2.61 5.11 5.97
N GLY A 332 3.63 5.94 6.10
CA GLY A 332 5.04 5.53 6.13
C GLY A 332 5.53 5.14 7.52
N VAL A 333 6.79 4.70 7.63
CA VAL A 333 7.38 4.21 8.89
C VAL A 333 7.43 5.27 10.00
N ASP A 334 7.58 6.53 9.62
CA ASP A 334 7.68 7.66 10.54
C ASP A 334 6.32 8.29 10.88
N ALA A 335 5.22 7.76 10.33
CA ALA A 335 3.88 8.20 10.66
C ALA A 335 3.49 7.74 12.07
N LYS A 336 2.92 8.66 12.86
CA LYS A 336 2.40 8.37 14.19
C LYS A 336 0.89 8.16 14.11
N ALA A 337 0.37 7.07 14.67
CA ALA A 337 -1.07 6.77 14.70
C ALA A 337 -1.93 7.97 15.18
N ALA A 338 -1.53 8.59 16.30
CA ALA A 338 -2.22 9.77 16.84
C ALA A 338 -2.20 11.01 15.90
N THR A 339 -1.23 11.10 14.99
CA THR A 339 -1.22 12.15 13.94
C THR A 339 -2.16 11.75 12.80
N THR A 340 -2.14 10.49 12.38
CA THR A 340 -3.04 9.96 11.35
C THR A 340 -4.50 10.15 11.74
N GLU A 341 -4.87 9.76 12.97
CA GLU A 341 -6.22 9.93 13.51
C GLU A 341 -6.69 11.38 13.45
N LYS A 342 -5.82 12.32 13.83
CA LYS A 342 -6.12 13.77 13.74
C LYS A 342 -6.33 14.24 12.30
N ILE A 343 -5.53 13.73 11.35
CA ILE A 343 -5.70 14.06 9.93
C ILE A 343 -7.08 13.56 9.45
N VAL A 344 -7.43 12.31 9.77
CA VAL A 344 -8.72 11.71 9.38
C VAL A 344 -9.90 12.47 10.00
N GLU A 345 -9.84 12.78 11.30
CA GLU A 345 -10.85 13.59 11.99
C GLU A 345 -11.00 14.96 11.33
N TRP A 346 -9.88 15.63 11.06
CA TRP A 346 -9.88 16.93 10.40
C TRP A 346 -10.49 16.87 8.99
N VAL A 347 -10.21 15.82 8.22
CA VAL A 347 -10.83 15.58 6.89
C VAL A 347 -12.33 15.38 7.04
N GLY A 348 -12.80 14.57 7.98
CA GLY A 348 -14.23 14.34 8.21
C GLY A 348 -14.99 15.63 8.56
N GLU A 349 -14.35 16.55 9.29
CA GLU A 349 -14.93 17.86 9.62
C GLU A 349 -14.95 18.84 8.44
N HIS A 350 -13.90 18.86 7.61
CA HIS A 350 -13.72 19.88 6.56
C HIS A 350 -14.24 19.43 5.19
N PHE A 351 -14.27 18.13 4.94
CA PHE A 351 -14.67 17.49 3.69
C PHE A 351 -15.65 16.34 3.96
N PRO A 352 -16.84 16.59 4.51
CA PRO A 352 -17.76 15.52 4.96
C PRO A 352 -18.32 14.64 3.82
N ALA A 353 -18.11 15.02 2.56
CA ALA A 353 -18.51 14.25 1.39
C ALA A 353 -17.47 13.24 0.92
N ILE A 354 -16.22 13.33 1.42
CA ILE A 354 -15.12 12.44 1.03
C ILE A 354 -15.03 11.27 1.99
N ALA A 355 -14.97 10.06 1.45
CA ALA A 355 -14.58 8.88 2.22
C ALA A 355 -13.06 8.91 2.43
N CYS A 356 -12.59 8.52 3.62
CA CYS A 356 -11.17 8.46 3.91
C CYS A 356 -10.76 7.01 4.20
N GLU A 357 -9.78 6.51 3.47
CA GLU A 357 -9.18 5.19 3.66
C GLU A 357 -7.73 5.33 4.09
N VAL A 358 -7.31 4.50 5.04
CA VAL A 358 -5.95 4.52 5.57
C VAL A 358 -5.32 3.16 5.40
N HIS A 359 -4.19 3.12 4.69
CA HIS A 359 -3.42 1.90 4.48
C HIS A 359 -2.01 2.03 5.05
N ARG A 360 -1.52 0.94 5.66
CA ARG A 360 -0.12 0.83 6.07
C ARG A 360 0.75 0.65 4.83
N GLY A 361 1.63 1.61 4.55
CA GLY A 361 2.56 1.50 3.43
C GLY A 361 3.98 1.11 3.81
N GLY A 362 4.47 1.61 4.94
CA GLY A 362 5.81 1.27 5.45
C GLY A 362 6.96 1.85 4.61
N GLN A 363 6.70 2.86 3.77
CA GLN A 363 7.73 3.57 3.03
C GLN A 363 8.61 4.43 3.97
N PRO A 364 9.93 4.53 3.73
CA PRO A 364 10.87 5.14 4.68
C PRO A 364 11.01 6.67 4.59
N LEU A 365 10.65 7.30 3.47
CA LEU A 365 10.94 8.73 3.23
C LEU A 365 9.72 9.66 3.37
N TYR A 366 8.54 9.07 3.25
CA TYR A 366 7.28 9.79 3.16
C TYR A 366 6.36 9.34 4.29
N PRO A 367 6.24 10.11 5.38
CA PRO A 367 5.26 9.84 6.42
C PRO A 367 3.84 9.64 5.86
N TYR A 368 3.47 10.42 4.84
CA TYR A 368 2.18 10.26 4.17
C TYR A 368 2.32 10.40 2.65
N LEU A 369 1.64 9.50 1.94
CA LEU A 369 1.25 9.67 0.54
C LEU A 369 -0.27 9.76 0.49
N PHE A 370 -0.79 10.68 -0.30
CA PHE A 370 -2.22 10.94 -0.47
C PHE A 370 -2.60 10.73 -1.93
N GLY A 371 -3.72 10.04 -2.16
CA GLY A 371 -4.43 10.00 -3.44
C GLY A 371 -5.84 10.52 -3.25
N VAL A 372 -6.30 11.38 -4.15
CA VAL A 372 -7.65 11.95 -4.13
C VAL A 372 -8.30 11.71 -5.47
N GLU A 373 -9.47 11.07 -5.45
CA GLU A 373 -10.19 10.60 -6.65
C GLU A 373 -11.58 11.19 -6.77
#